data_AF-A0A5B6V171-F1
#
_entry.id   AF-A0A5B6V171-F1
#
_cell.length_a   1.000
_cell.length_b   1.000
_cell.length_c   1.000
_cell.angle_alpha   90.00
_cell.angle_beta   90.00
_cell.angle_gamma   90.00
#
_symmetry.space_group_name_H-M   'P 1'
#
loop_
_entity.id
_entity.type
_entity.pdbx_description
1 polymer ?
#
loop_
_entity_poly.entity_id
_entity_poly.type
_entity_poly.pdbx_seq_one_letter_code
_entity_poly.pdbx_strand_id
1 'polypeptide(L)' 'MHLPIFEKLGSSVHPKGALEDVLVKVRSFIIPANFVVLDIEKDCEIPVLLGGPFLATSGSTIDLEKNELTMKING' A
#
# COMPACT_ATOMS: atom_id res chain seq x y z
N MET A 1 12.72 -8.20 7.25
CA MET A 1 12.71 -7.02 6.36
C MET A 1 12.48 -5.80 7.24
N HIS A 2 13.46 -4.90 7.38
CA HIS A 2 13.32 -3.67 8.17
C HIS A 2 12.90 -2.55 7.21
N LEU A 3 11.70 -2.00 7.39
CA LEU A 3 11.12 -0.97 6.53
C LEU A 3 10.98 0.34 7.33
N PRO A 4 11.91 1.31 7.16
CA PRO A 4 12.02 2.50 8.02
C PRO A 4 10.84 3.48 7.90
N ILE A 5 9.94 3.27 6.93
CA ILE A 5 8.76 4.14 6.75
C ILE A 5 7.74 3.98 7.88
N PHE A 6 7.69 2.80 8.52
CA PHE A 6 6.76 2.55 9.64
C PHE A 6 7.20 3.27 10.92
N GLU A 7 8.51 3.46 11.12
CA GLU A 7 9.03 4.23 12.26
C GLU A 7 8.66 5.72 12.17
N LYS A 8 8.37 6.20 10.95
CA LYS A 8 8.04 7.61 10.68
C LYS A 8 6.54 7.90 10.75
N LEU A 9 5.68 6.87 10.82
CA LEU A 9 4.22 7.01 10.98
C LEU A 9 3.81 7.34 12.44
N GLY A 10 4.76 7.52 13.35
CA GLY A 10 4.52 7.83 14.76
C GLY A 10 4.60 6.60 15.66
N SER A 11 4.74 6.82 16.98
CA SER A 11 4.93 5.76 17.99
C SER A 11 3.73 4.81 18.20
N SER A 12 2.65 4.99 17.43
CA SER A 12 1.36 4.31 17.56
C SER A 12 1.18 3.18 16.53
N VAL A 13 2.09 3.07 15.55
CA VAL A 13 2.04 2.06 14.49
C VAL A 13 3.01 0.93 14.79
N HIS A 14 2.48 -0.26 15.06
CA HIS A 14 3.29 -1.45 15.33
C HIS A 14 3.10 -2.49 14.23
N PRO A 15 4.16 -2.93 13.53
CA PRO A 15 4.02 -3.99 12.53
C PRO A 15 3.62 -5.30 13.21
N LYS A 16 2.47 -5.85 12.81
CA LYS A 16 1.93 -7.11 13.31
C LYS A 16 2.40 -8.31 12.48
N GLY A 17 2.67 -8.09 11.19
CA GLY A 17 3.13 -9.15 10.29
C GLY A 17 3.17 -8.71 8.83
N ALA A 18 3.39 -9.67 7.94
CA ALA A 18 3.34 -9.48 6.49
C ALA A 18 2.38 -10.49 5.86
N LEU A 19 1.73 -10.07 4.77
CA LEU A 19 0.94 -10.92 3.89
C LEU A 19 1.61 -10.92 2.53
N GLU A 20 1.92 -12.10 2.01
CA GLU A 20 2.59 -12.28 0.72
C GLU A 20 1.59 -12.82 -0.30
N ASP A 21 1.79 -12.46 -1.57
CA ASP A 21 1.02 -12.94 -2.73
C ASP A 21 -0.51 -12.76 -2.61
N VAL A 22 -0.94 -11.66 -1.99
CA VAL A 22 -2.35 -11.32 -1.85
C VAL A 22 -2.89 -10.78 -3.18
N LEU A 23 -3.97 -11.38 -3.69
CA LEU A 23 -4.68 -10.89 -4.87
C LEU A 23 -5.61 -9.74 -4.49
N VAL A 24 -5.33 -8.56 -5.01
CA VAL A 24 -6.12 -7.34 -4.75
C VAL A 24 -6.96 -7.03 -5.97
N LYS A 25 -8.26 -6.88 -5.77
CA LYS A 25 -9.16 -6.42 -6.82
C LYS A 25 -9.21 -4.89 -6.84
N VAL A 26 -8.76 -4.27 -7.92
CA VAL A 26 -8.91 -2.83 -8.17
C VAL A 26 -9.78 -2.63 -9.40
N ARG A 27 -11.00 -2.14 -9.19
CA ARG A 27 -12.05 -2.06 -10.23
C ARG A 27 -12.27 -3.44 -10.88
N SER A 28 -11.85 -3.61 -12.15
CA SER A 28 -11.96 -4.84 -12.93
C SER A 28 -10.69 -5.69 -12.94
N PHE A 29 -9.60 -5.23 -12.34
CA PHE A 29 -8.29 -5.90 -12.40
C PHE A 29 -7.96 -6.62 -11.10
N ILE A 30 -7.16 -7.68 -11.20
CA ILE A 30 -6.61 -8.41 -10.06
C ILE A 30 -5.09 -8.28 -10.12
N ILE A 31 -4.49 -7.78 -9.05
CA ILE A 31 -3.04 -7.52 -8.97
C ILE A 31 -2.48 -8.27 -7.76
N PRO A 32 -1.44 -9.11 -7.92
CA PRO A 32 -0.73 -9.70 -6.79
C PRO A 32 0.07 -8.62 -6.05
N ALA A 33 -0.02 -8.59 -4.73
CA ALA A 33 0.67 -7.62 -3.90
C ALA A 33 1.05 -8.18 -2.54
N ASN A 34 2.16 -7.68 -2.01
CA ASN A 34 2.61 -7.95 -0.66
C ASN A 34 2.22 -6.78 0.26
N PHE A 35 1.75 -7.08 1.46
CA PHE A 35 1.34 -6.10 2.46
C PHE A 35 2.07 -6.28 3.77
N VAL A 36 2.25 -5.18 4.49
CA VAL A 36 2.58 -5.19 5.91
C VAL A 36 1.31 -4.88 6.68
N VAL A 37 0.97 -5.75 7.63
CA VAL A 37 -0.17 -5.56 8.53
C VAL A 37 0.30 -4.75 9.72
N LEU A 38 -0.36 -3.63 9.96
CA LEU A 38 -0.06 -2.72 11.06
C LEU A 38 -1.15 -2.83 12.11
N ASP A 39 -0.74 -2.88 13.37
CA ASP A 39 -1.59 -2.57 14.51
C ASP A 39 -1.46 -1.06 14.76
N ILE A 40 -2.58 -0.34 14.64
CA ILE A 40 -2.62 1.12 14.75
C ILE A 40 -3.68 1.45 15.81
N GLU A 41 -3.44 2.47 16.64
CA GLU A 41 -4.45 2.96 17.57
C GLU A 41 -5.77 3.28 16.84
N LYS A 42 -6.89 3.04 17.54
CA LYS A 42 -8.26 3.05 17.00
C LYS A 42 -8.67 4.32 16.25
N ASP A 43 -7.97 5.44 16.45
CA ASP A 43 -8.30 6.73 15.86
C ASP A 43 -7.62 6.99 14.50
N CYS A 44 -6.86 6.02 13.98
CA CYS A 44 -6.26 6.09 12.65
C CYS A 44 -7.11 5.34 11.62
N GLU A 45 -7.97 6.07 10.90
CA GLU A 45 -8.75 5.55 9.77
C GLU A 45 -7.92 5.45 8.49
N ILE A 46 -6.79 4.73 8.51
CA ILE A 46 -6.01 4.46 7.30
C ILE A 46 -6.23 3.00 6.90
N PRO A 47 -7.20 2.70 6.03
CA PRO A 47 -7.54 1.32 5.71
C PRO A 47 -6.45 0.62 4.87
N VAL A 48 -5.73 1.32 3.98
CA VAL A 48 -4.65 0.76 3.14
C VAL A 48 -3.66 1.87 2.71
N LEU A 49 -2.35 1.61 2.85
CA LEU A 49 -1.28 2.46 2.28
C LEU A 49 -0.61 1.75 1.11
N LEU A 50 -0.55 2.42 -0.05
CA LEU A 50 0.19 1.93 -1.22
C LEU A 50 1.62 2.47 -1.17
N GLY A 51 2.57 1.58 -0.88
CA GLY A 51 3.98 1.93 -0.87
C GLY A 51 4.55 2.14 -2.27
N GLY A 52 5.71 2.81 -2.35
CA GLY A 52 6.50 2.96 -3.57
C GLY A 52 6.75 1.65 -4.34
N PRO A 53 7.05 0.51 -3.68
CA PRO A 53 7.21 -0.78 -4.37
C PRO A 53 5.96 -1.21 -5.16
N PHE A 54 4.77 -1.09 -4.56
CA PHE A 54 3.52 -1.42 -5.25
C PHE A 54 3.33 -0.52 -6.48
N LEU A 55 3.52 0.79 -6.30
CA LEU A 55 3.40 1.77 -7.39
C LEU A 55 4.39 1.53 -8.53
N ALA A 56 5.62 1.12 -8.21
CA ALA A 56 6.64 0.78 -9.20
C ALA A 56 6.27 -0.48 -9.99
N THR A 57 5.81 -1.53 -9.30
CA THR A 57 5.40 -2.80 -9.93
C THR A 57 4.17 -2.63 -10.83
N SER A 58 3.17 -1.85 -10.41
CA SER A 58 1.97 -1.60 -11.22
C SER A 58 2.16 -0.54 -12.32
N GLY A 59 3.38 -0.03 -12.50
CA GLY A 59 3.69 1.02 -13.48
C GLY A 59 2.86 2.29 -13.27
N SER A 60 2.59 2.63 -12.00
CA SER A 60 1.65 3.68 -11.64
C SER A 60 2.18 5.08 -11.91
N THR A 61 1.26 6.02 -12.19
CA THR A 61 1.50 7.46 -12.26
C THR A 61 0.52 8.16 -11.32
N ILE A 62 1.02 9.09 -10.52
CA ILE A 62 0.21 9.93 -9.63
C ILE A 62 0.10 11.32 -10.25
N ASP A 63 -1.12 11.75 -10.55
CA ASP A 63 -1.44 13.12 -10.92
C ASP A 63 -1.95 13.85 -9.66
N LEU A 64 -1.11 14.75 -9.12
CA LEU A 64 -1.41 15.50 -7.89
C LEU A 64 -2.46 16.58 -8.11
N GLU A 65 -2.54 17.14 -9.31
CA GLU A 65 -3.50 18.20 -9.63
C GLU A 65 -4.92 17.63 -9.72
N LYS A 66 -5.05 16.46 -10.35
CA LYS A 66 -6.34 15.75 -10.46
C LYS A 66 -6.67 14.88 -9.26
N ASN A 67 -5.70 14.67 -8.36
CA ASN A 67 -5.79 13.70 -7.27
C ASN A 67 -6.11 12.28 -7.79
N GLU A 68 -5.44 11.87 -8.87
CA GLU A 68 -5.68 10.60 -9.56
C GLU A 68 -4.45 9.68 -9.52
N LEU A 69 -4.71 8.41 -9.28
CA LEU A 69 -3.74 7.33 -9.45
C LEU A 69 -4.10 6.53 -10.71
N THR A 70 -3.21 6.53 -11.70
CA THR A 70 -3.34 5.72 -12.91
C THR A 70 -2.37 4.54 -12.84
N MET A 71 -2.84 3.32 -13.04
CA MET A 71 -2.01 2.10 -13.07
C MET A 71 -1.87 1.58 -14.49
N LYS A 72 -0.65 1.26 -14.93
CA LYS A 72 -0.38 0.62 -16.22
C LYS A 72 -0.41 -0.90 -16.01
N ILE A 73 -1.61 -1.45 -16.01
CA ILE A 73 -1.80 -2.89 -15.83
C ILE A 73 -1.60 -3.57 -17.18
N ASN A 74 -0.43 -4.18 -17.35
CA ASN A 74 -0.21 -5.12 -18.44
C ASN A 74 -0.85 -6.44 -18.02
N GLY A 75 -1.95 -6.81 -18.67
CA GLY A 75 -2.64 -8.09 -18.44
C GLY A 75 -1.84 -9.27 -18.97
#